data_AF-A0A0B6YU98-F1
#
_entry.id   AF-A0A0B6YU98-F1
#
_cell.length_a   1.000
_cell.length_b   1.000
_cell.length_c   1.000
_cell.angle_alpha   90.00
_cell.angle_beta   90.00
_cell.angle_gamma   90.00
#
_symmetry.space_group_name_H-M   'P 1'
#
loop_
_entity.id
_entity.type
_entity.pdbx_description
1 polymer ?
#
loop_
_entity_poly.entity_id
_entity_poly.type
_entity_poly.pdbx_seq_one_letter_code
_entity_poly.pdbx_strand_id
1 'polypeptide(L)' 'IMSFLARSFRQVPRFVSVSSRFASAAAESNELKLTLASPTASYFDKASVKQVDVPTIAGTVGILASH' A
#
# COMPACT_ATOMS: atom_id res chain seq x y z
N ILE A 1 43.07 -2.18 53.01
CA ILE A 1 42.51 -1.04 52.26
C ILE A 1 42.02 -1.58 50.91
N MET A 2 40.71 -1.47 50.69
CA MET A 2 39.87 -1.63 49.48
C MET A 2 40.29 -2.56 48.31
N SER A 3 39.51 -3.64 48.19
CA SER A 3 39.30 -4.42 46.96
C SER A 3 38.93 -3.53 45.76
N PHE A 4 39.79 -3.49 44.75
CA PHE A 4 39.48 -2.90 43.44
C PHE A 4 39.77 -3.91 42.33
N LEU A 5 38.93 -4.93 42.17
CA LEU A 5 38.94 -5.74 40.94
C LEU A 5 37.62 -6.48 40.69
N ALA A 6 36.48 -5.82 40.91
CA ALA A 6 35.17 -6.40 40.60
C ALA A 6 34.37 -5.45 39.72
N ARG A 7 34.84 -5.25 38.48
CA ARG A 7 33.99 -4.69 37.42
C ARG A 7 34.41 -5.17 36.04
N SER A 8 34.53 -6.50 35.88
CA SER A 8 34.55 -7.11 34.55
C SER A 8 33.15 -6.98 33.92
N PHE A 9 32.98 -5.89 33.18
CA PHE A 9 32.16 -5.75 31.97
C PHE A 9 31.07 -6.81 31.74
N ARG A 10 29.91 -6.63 32.39
CA ARG A 10 28.62 -7.08 31.83
C ARG A 10 28.26 -6.16 30.66
N GLN A 11 28.76 -6.46 29.47
CA GLN A 11 28.26 -5.87 28.23
C GLN A 11 27.93 -7.00 27.26
N VAL A 12 26.71 -7.51 27.36
CA VAL A 12 26.13 -8.40 26.35
C VAL A 12 25.51 -7.50 25.28
N PRO A 13 25.94 -7.55 24.02
CA PRO A 13 25.26 -6.82 22.96
C PRO A 13 23.89 -7.45 22.75
N ARG A 14 22.81 -6.69 22.98
CA ARG A 14 21.49 -7.08 22.50
C ARG A 14 21.50 -6.91 20.98
N PHE A 15 21.54 -8.02 20.25
CA PHE A 15 21.24 -8.03 18.83
C PHE A 15 19.79 -7.58 18.65
N VAL A 16 19.60 -6.33 18.26
CA VAL A 16 18.28 -5.81 17.89
C VAL A 16 17.99 -6.31 16.48
N SER A 17 17.08 -7.27 16.37
CA SER A 17 16.51 -7.66 15.08
C SER A 17 15.64 -6.51 14.57
N VAL A 18 16.10 -5.81 13.54
CA VAL A 18 15.26 -4.87 12.80
C VAL A 18 14.33 -5.70 11.93
N SER A 19 13.10 -5.88 12.36
CA SER A 19 12.05 -6.46 11.53
C SER A 19 11.67 -5.45 10.45
N SER A 20 12.21 -5.62 9.25
CA SER A 20 11.76 -4.90 8.06
C SER A 20 10.34 -5.36 7.74
N ARG A 21 9.35 -4.52 8.07
CA ARG A 21 8.00 -4.67 7.54
C ARG A 21 8.02 -4.23 6.09
N PHE A 22 8.30 -5.17 5.19
CA PHE A 22 8.01 -4.95 3.78
C PHE A 22 6.49 -4.78 3.67
N ALA A 23 6.06 -3.61 3.22
CA ALA A 23 4.68 -3.44 2.80
C ALA A 23 4.43 -4.52 1.73
N SER A 24 3.43 -5.37 1.97
CA SER A 24 2.99 -6.34 0.96
C SER A 24 2.74 -5.54 -0.32
N ALA A 25 3.46 -5.86 -1.40
CA ALA A 25 3.14 -5.31 -2.71
C ALA A 25 1.64 -5.55 -2.92
N ALA A 26 0.88 -4.47 -3.10
CA ALA A 26 -0.52 -4.60 -3.45
C ALA A 26 -0.54 -5.45 -4.72
N ALA A 27 -1.24 -6.58 -4.70
CA ALA A 27 -1.41 -7.37 -5.91
C ALA A 27 -1.94 -6.42 -6.99
N GLU A 28 -1.16 -6.25 -8.07
CA GLU A 28 -1.54 -5.48 -9.26
C GLU A 28 -2.76 -6.18 -9.86
N SER A 29 -3.93 -5.96 -9.28
CA SER A 29 -5.18 -6.42 -9.85
C SER A 29 -5.36 -5.59 -11.12
N ASN A 30 -5.20 -6.21 -12.29
CA ASN A 30 -5.36 -5.58 -13.60
C ASN A 30 -6.83 -5.20 -13.92
N GLU A 31 -7.66 -5.04 -12.89
CA GLU A 31 -9.10 -4.84 -12.97
C GLU A 31 -9.54 -3.74 -11.98
N LEU A 32 -10.26 -2.75 -12.51
CA LEU A 32 -10.98 -1.71 -11.77
C LEU A 32 -12.37 -2.20 -11.39
N LYS A 33 -12.84 -1.79 -10.20
CA LYS A 33 -14.26 -1.89 -9.85
C LYS A 33 -14.94 -0.57 -10.18
N LEU A 34 -15.69 -0.53 -11.27
CA LEU A 34 -16.40 0.65 -11.73
C LEU A 34 -17.88 0.59 -11.33
N THR A 35 -18.37 1.71 -10.81
CA THR A 35 -19.78 1.97 -10.59
C THR A 35 -20.14 3.25 -11.34
N LEU A 36 -21.08 3.18 -12.29
CA LEU A 36 -21.61 4.35 -12.98
C LEU A 36 -23.08 4.49 -12.65
N ALA A 37 -23.43 5.64 -12.09
CA ALA A 37 -24.79 5.94 -11.68
C ALA A 37 -25.20 7.35 -12.13
N SER A 38 -26.47 7.45 -12.49
CA SER A 38 -27.21 8.70 -12.58
C SER A 38 -27.98 8.94 -11.28
N PRO A 39 -28.52 10.15 -11.06
CA PRO A 39 -29.33 10.44 -9.87
C PRO A 39 -30.53 9.50 -9.67
N THR A 40 -31.02 8.85 -10.73
CA THR A 40 -32.24 8.02 -10.69
C THR A 40 -31.95 6.53 -10.84
N ALA A 41 -30.81 6.14 -11.43
CA ALA A 41 -30.50 4.75 -11.72
C ALA A 41 -28.99 4.49 -11.78
N SER A 42 -28.55 3.32 -11.29
CA SER A 42 -27.22 2.77 -11.55
C SER A 42 -27.23 1.97 -12.86
N TYR A 43 -26.25 2.24 -13.72
CA TYR A 43 -26.05 1.50 -14.96
C TYR A 43 -25.02 0.39 -14.79
N PHE A 44 -24.02 0.62 -13.93
CA PHE A 44 -22.99 -0.36 -13.57
C PHE A 44 -22.75 -0.30 -12.06
N ASP A 45 -22.64 -1.46 -11.41
CA ASP A 45 -22.31 -1.57 -9.99
C ASP A 45 -21.18 -2.57 -9.78
N LYS A 46 -20.03 -2.08 -9.28
CA LYS A 46 -18.81 -2.85 -9.01
C LYS A 46 -18.39 -3.75 -10.18
N ALA A 47 -18.62 -3.30 -11.41
CA ALA A 47 -18.25 -4.04 -12.60
C ALA A 47 -16.72 -4.12 -12.71
N SER A 48 -16.17 -5.30 -13.04
CA SER A 48 -14.75 -5.46 -13.31
C SER A 48 -14.42 -4.96 -14.71
N VAL A 49 -13.61 -3.91 -14.80
CA VAL A 49 -13.26 -3.23 -16.05
C VAL A 49 -11.75 -3.04 -16.14
N LYS A 50 -11.17 -3.18 -17.32
CA LYS A 50 -9.72 -2.99 -17.52
C LYS A 50 -9.32 -1.53 -17.70
N GLN A 51 -10.14 -0.77 -18.43
CA GLN A 51 -9.90 0.64 -18.74
C GLN A 51 -11.22 1.40 -18.88
N VAL A 52 -11.21 2.68 -18.49
CA VAL A 52 -12.36 3.59 -18.61
C VAL A 52 -11.90 4.86 -19.31
N ASP A 53 -12.47 5.18 -20.46
CA ASP A 53 -12.19 6.42 -21.17
C ASP A 53 -13.26 7.47 -20.83
N VAL A 54 -12.82 8.63 -20.34
CA VAL A 54 -13.68 9.73 -19.89
C VAL A 54 -13.45 10.96 -20.77
N PRO A 55 -14.48 11.48 -21.47
CA PRO A 55 -14.38 12.74 -22.17
C PRO A 55 -14.36 13.90 -21.17
N THR A 56 -13.36 14.77 -21.28
CA THR A 56 -13.22 15.98 -20.45
C THR A 56 -13.08 17.22 -21.33
N ILE A 57 -13.18 18.40 -20.74
CA ILE A 57 -13.02 19.68 -21.48
C ILE A 57 -11.63 19.80 -22.14
N ALA A 58 -10.60 19.20 -21.54
CA ALA A 58 -9.22 19.24 -22.05
C ALA A 58 -8.90 18.10 -23.03
N GLY A 59 -9.83 17.17 -23.27
CA GLY A 59 -9.62 15.96 -24.10
C GLY A 59 -10.10 14.69 -23.42
N THR A 60 -9.71 13.52 -23.95
CA THR A 60 -10.10 12.22 -23.39
C THR A 60 -9.04 11.69 -22.43
N VAL A 61 -9.45 11.20 -21.26
CA VAL A 61 -8.58 10.60 -20.24
C VAL A 61 -8.90 9.10 -20.11
N GLY A 62 -7.90 8.25 -20.21
CA GLY A 62 -8.02 6.81 -19.96
C GLY A 62 -7.59 6.44 -18.54
N ILE A 63 -8.49 5.82 -17.77
CA ILE A 63 -8.27 5.36 -16.39
C ILE A 63 -8.01 3.85 -16.40
N LEU A 64 -6.89 3.41 -15.81
CA LEU A 64 -6.46 2.01 -15.70
C LEU A 64 -6.53 1.52 -14.25
N ALA A 65 -6.35 0.21 -14.05
CA ALA A 65 -6.48 -0.48 -12.76
C ALA A 65 -5.72 0.09 -11.56
N SER A 66 -4.57 0.72 -11.80
CA SER A 66 -3.70 1.26 -10.74
C SER A 66 -3.64 2.79 -10.74
N HIS A 67 -4.70 3.47 -11.21
CA HIS A 67 -4.85 4.93 -11.13
C HIS A 67 -5.50 5.34 -9.81
#